data_AF-A0A9L0IQV5-F1
#
_entry.id   AF-A0A9L0IQV5-F1
#
_cell.length_a   1.000
_cell.length_b   1.000
_cell.length_c   1.000
_cell.angle_alpha   90.00
_cell.angle_beta   90.00
_cell.angle_gamma   90.00
#
_symmetry.space_group_name_H-M   'P 1'
#
loop_
_entity.id
_entity.type
_entity.pdbx_description
1 polymer ?
#
loop_
_entity_poly.entity_id
_entity_poly.type
_entity_poly.pdbx_seq_one_letter_code
_entity_poly.pdbx_strand_id
1 'polypeptide(L)'
;MATPERRAVSRLQRPGRGPKGSRACLGSLDDLECKDTQELAPGELAMLRKAQEFFQTCDAGGKGFIARSDMQRLREELPLSLEDLEDVFDALDADGNGFLTPEEFTTGFSHFFFSQNKPSQEDASEQAAQLQEEKVYQSRGEEDLGDMGEDEEAQFQMLMDKLGAQKVLEDESDVKQLWLQLKKDEPHLLSNFEDFLTRIFSQLQEAHEEKNELECALRKKIAAYDEEIQHLYEEMEQQIKSEKEQFLLKDTERFQARSRELEQKLVSKEQELEQLIQKQRRLEGQCIALHNDKHETKAENTKLKLTNQELARELERTSRELQDAQQQLESLQQEACKLHQEKEMEVYRVTESLQREKSGLLKQLDFLRWVSAWCVLTARPRRLGMEGPV
;
A
#
# COMPACT_ATOMS: atom_id res chain seq x y z
N MET A 1 4.70 4.73 -63.64
CA MET A 1 6.14 4.39 -63.54
C MET A 1 6.61 4.91 -62.19
N ALA A 2 6.44 4.13 -61.12
CA ALA A 2 7.31 3.04 -60.68
C ALA A 2 8.21 3.55 -59.54
N THR A 3 7.95 3.02 -58.34
CA THR A 3 8.76 3.07 -57.13
C THR A 3 10.01 2.16 -57.30
N PRO A 4 10.74 1.78 -56.23
CA PRO A 4 11.74 2.53 -55.46
C PRO A 4 13.08 1.73 -55.40
N GLU A 5 14.13 2.19 -54.70
CA GLU A 5 15.00 1.27 -53.94
C GLU A 5 15.96 2.03 -53.01
N ARG A 6 15.73 1.94 -51.70
CA ARG A 6 16.85 1.82 -50.76
C ARG A 6 16.45 0.93 -49.60
N ARG A 7 17.14 -0.20 -49.59
CA ARG A 7 17.13 -1.31 -48.64
C ARG A 7 17.56 -0.79 -47.26
N ALA A 8 16.69 -0.94 -46.26
CA ALA A 8 17.09 -0.96 -44.86
C ALA A 8 16.34 -2.11 -44.17
N VAL A 9 17.14 -2.98 -43.58
CA VAL A 9 16.77 -4.28 -43.04
C VAL A 9 15.95 -4.11 -41.76
N SER A 10 14.95 -4.96 -41.64
CA SER A 10 14.02 -5.19 -40.54
C SER A 10 14.64 -5.09 -39.14
N ARG A 11 13.96 -4.38 -38.24
CA ARG A 11 13.76 -4.85 -36.86
C ARG A 11 12.49 -4.24 -36.26
N LEU A 12 11.47 -5.08 -36.09
CA LEU A 12 10.35 -4.84 -35.18
C LEU A 12 10.91 -4.65 -33.77
N GLN A 13 10.64 -3.51 -33.13
CA GLN A 13 10.63 -3.41 -31.67
C GLN A 13 9.18 -3.23 -31.22
N ARG A 14 8.63 -4.32 -30.65
CA ARG A 14 7.47 -4.27 -29.77
C ARG A 14 7.96 -3.94 -28.34
N PRO A 15 7.10 -3.34 -27.50
CA PRO A 15 7.47 -2.90 -26.15
C PRO A 15 7.72 -4.09 -25.23
N GLY A 16 8.76 -3.97 -24.39
CA GLY A 16 9.23 -5.00 -23.48
C GLY A 16 8.21 -5.40 -22.41
N ARG A 17 8.12 -6.70 -22.17
CA ARG A 17 7.51 -7.31 -20.98
C ARG A 17 8.60 -7.98 -20.16
N GLY A 18 8.68 -7.60 -18.88
CA GLY A 18 9.23 -8.38 -17.76
C GLY A 18 10.74 -8.32 -17.57
N PRO A 19 11.18 -7.79 -16.42
CA PRO A 19 11.69 -8.70 -15.40
C PRO A 19 10.94 -8.52 -14.07
N LYS A 20 10.38 -9.62 -13.56
CA LYS A 20 9.86 -9.71 -12.19
C LYS A 20 11.06 -9.72 -11.24
N GLY A 21 11.46 -8.54 -10.77
CA GLY A 21 12.23 -8.39 -9.54
C GLY A 21 11.25 -8.40 -8.37
N SER A 22 11.14 -9.54 -7.68
CA SER A 22 10.37 -9.63 -6.44
C SER A 22 11.22 -9.04 -5.32
N ARG A 23 11.11 -7.71 -5.14
CA ARG A 23 11.70 -7.00 -4.01
C ARG A 23 10.69 -7.08 -2.86
N ALA A 24 11.15 -7.70 -1.78
CA ALA A 24 10.44 -7.95 -0.54
C ALA A 24 9.58 -6.76 -0.10
N CYS A 25 8.29 -7.02 0.07
CA CYS A 25 7.41 -6.20 0.89
C CYS A 25 7.75 -6.54 2.34
N LEU A 26 8.47 -5.65 3.02
CA LEU A 26 8.56 -5.65 4.47
C LEU A 26 7.21 -5.15 5.00
N GLY A 27 6.27 -6.09 5.16
CA GLY A 27 5.11 -5.89 6.00
C GLY A 27 5.54 -6.09 7.44
N SER A 28 5.40 -5.05 8.26
CA SER A 28 5.43 -5.15 9.73
C SER A 28 4.42 -6.21 10.13
N LEU A 29 4.90 -7.31 10.70
CA LEU A 29 4.09 -8.32 11.34
C LEU A 29 4.35 -8.19 12.84
N ASP A 30 3.99 -7.02 13.38
CA ASP A 30 3.86 -6.83 14.83
C ASP A 30 2.40 -7.10 15.16
N ASP A 31 2.06 -8.38 15.24
CA ASP A 31 0.83 -8.85 15.89
C ASP A 31 1.05 -10.30 16.31
N LEU A 32 1.91 -10.47 17.32
CA LEU A 32 1.89 -11.64 18.19
C LEU A 32 1.61 -11.12 19.59
N GLU A 33 0.33 -11.18 19.95
CA GLU A 33 -0.12 -11.11 21.34
C GLU A 33 0.70 -12.14 22.15
N CYS A 34 1.70 -11.66 22.89
CA CYS A 34 2.36 -12.45 23.91
C CYS A 34 1.41 -12.52 25.11
N LYS A 35 0.48 -13.48 25.06
CA LYS A 35 -0.27 -13.92 26.23
C LYS A 35 0.61 -14.84 27.04
N ASP A 36 0.70 -14.49 28.32
CA ASP A 36 1.11 -15.33 29.43
C ASP A 36 2.54 -15.86 29.37
N THR A 37 3.52 -15.00 29.69
CA THR A 37 4.77 -15.46 30.29
C THR A 37 4.72 -15.22 31.80
N GLN A 38 4.21 -16.25 32.45
CA GLN A 38 4.56 -16.64 33.82
C GLN A 38 6.09 -16.51 34.00
N GLU A 39 6.54 -16.00 35.15
CA GLU A 39 7.96 -15.79 35.49
C GLU A 39 8.80 -17.05 35.22
N LEU A 40 9.45 -17.12 34.05
CA LEU A 40 10.39 -18.19 33.71
C LEU A 40 11.75 -17.88 34.35
N ALA A 41 12.33 -18.89 34.99
CA ALA A 41 13.57 -18.79 35.73
C ALA A 41 14.73 -18.34 34.82
N PRO A 42 15.79 -17.69 35.35
CA PRO A 42 16.93 -17.22 34.56
C PRO A 42 17.61 -18.29 33.69
N GLY A 43 17.51 -19.57 34.10
CA GLY A 43 18.01 -20.72 33.34
C GLY A 43 17.19 -21.06 32.10
N GLU A 44 15.87 -20.90 32.15
CA GLU A 44 14.94 -21.17 31.03
C GLU A 44 15.13 -20.14 29.91
N LEU A 45 15.31 -18.86 30.26
CA LEU A 45 15.63 -17.78 29.31
C LEU A 45 17.00 -17.93 28.62
N ALA A 46 17.98 -18.52 29.30
CA ALA A 46 19.28 -18.80 28.70
C ALA A 46 19.22 -19.97 27.71
N MET A 47 18.42 -20.99 28.01
CA MET A 47 18.24 -22.14 27.13
C MET A 47 17.35 -21.81 25.92
N LEU A 48 16.32 -20.98 26.10
CA LEU A 48 15.48 -20.50 24.99
C LEU A 48 16.31 -19.70 23.97
N ARG A 49 17.23 -18.85 24.46
CA ARG A 49 18.18 -18.13 23.59
C ARG A 49 19.09 -19.08 22.81
N LYS A 50 19.64 -20.11 23.46
CA LYS A 50 20.47 -21.13 22.79
C LYS A 50 19.68 -21.94 21.75
N ALA A 51 18.44 -22.31 22.06
CA ALA A 51 17.56 -22.99 21.10
C ALA A 51 17.26 -22.10 19.89
N GLN A 52 17.04 -20.80 20.10
CA GLN A 52 16.80 -19.84 19.03
C GLN A 52 18.04 -19.59 18.16
N GLU A 53 19.23 -19.52 18.75
CA GLU A 53 20.51 -19.46 18.02
C GLU A 53 20.74 -20.73 17.17
N PHE A 54 20.38 -21.89 17.71
CA PHE A 54 20.46 -23.16 16.98
C PHE A 54 19.46 -23.20 15.82
N PHE A 55 18.23 -22.73 16.03
CA PHE A 55 17.22 -22.61 14.97
C PHE A 55 17.71 -21.74 13.81
N GLN A 56 18.38 -20.61 14.10
CA GLN A 56 18.97 -19.74 13.09
C GLN A 56 20.13 -20.41 12.34
N THR A 57 20.90 -21.26 13.03
CA THR A 57 21.98 -22.03 12.42
C THR A 57 21.43 -23.09 11.47
N CYS A 58 20.28 -23.69 11.81
CA CYS A 58 19.59 -24.66 10.97
C CYS A 58 18.88 -24.02 9.76
N ASP A 59 18.28 -22.84 9.94
CA ASP A 59 17.58 -22.12 8.89
C ASP A 59 18.51 -21.10 8.19
N ALA A 60 19.55 -21.61 7.53
CA ALA A 60 20.46 -20.80 6.71
C ALA A 60 19.75 -20.05 5.56
N GLY A 61 18.50 -20.42 5.24
CA GLY A 61 17.67 -19.78 4.23
C GLY A 61 16.77 -18.65 4.75
N GLY A 62 16.68 -18.43 6.06
CA GLY A 62 15.78 -17.43 6.66
C GLY A 62 14.31 -17.65 6.29
N LYS A 63 13.90 -18.91 6.13
CA LYS A 63 12.56 -19.30 5.69
C LYS A 63 11.54 -19.24 6.83
N GLY A 64 12.00 -19.20 8.09
CA GLY A 64 11.15 -19.21 9.28
C GLY A 64 10.63 -20.60 9.65
N PHE A 65 11.10 -21.65 8.96
CA PHE A 65 10.78 -23.04 9.23
C PHE A 65 11.96 -23.94 8.81
N ILE A 66 12.16 -25.05 9.51
CA ILE A 66 13.21 -26.02 9.20
C ILE A 66 12.57 -27.22 8.51
N ALA A 67 12.94 -27.47 7.25
CA ALA A 67 12.53 -28.68 6.55
C ALA A 67 13.49 -29.84 6.85
N ARG A 68 13.03 -31.10 6.68
CA ARG A 68 13.87 -32.31 6.85
C ARG A 68 15.22 -32.25 6.13
N SER A 69 15.23 -31.70 4.92
CA SER A 69 16.46 -31.55 4.12
C SER A 69 17.44 -30.52 4.69
N ASP A 70 16.95 -29.53 5.44
CA ASP A 70 17.81 -28.56 6.11
C ASP A 70 18.46 -29.21 7.34
N MET A 71 17.71 -30.06 8.05
CA MET A 71 18.24 -30.87 9.15
C MET A 71 19.36 -31.81 8.67
N GLN A 72 19.17 -32.52 7.55
CA GLN A 72 20.22 -33.37 6.95
C GLN A 72 21.52 -32.64 6.56
N ARG A 73 21.49 -31.31 6.36
CA ARG A 73 22.70 -30.51 6.10
C ARG A 73 23.51 -30.22 7.36
N LEU A 74 22.89 -30.20 8.54
CA LEU A 74 23.61 -30.01 9.82
C LEU A 74 24.54 -31.17 10.16
N ARG A 75 24.45 -32.30 9.45
CA ARG A 75 25.44 -33.38 9.50
C ARG A 75 26.87 -32.89 9.28
N GLU A 76 27.07 -31.82 8.51
CA GLU A 76 28.41 -31.26 8.25
C GLU A 76 28.96 -30.45 9.43
N GLU A 77 28.08 -29.97 10.31
CA GLU A 77 28.40 -29.08 11.44
C GLU A 77 28.30 -29.79 12.81
N LEU A 78 27.61 -30.93 12.90
CA LEU A 78 27.40 -31.71 14.13
C LEU A 78 27.75 -33.20 13.95
N PRO A 79 28.41 -33.84 14.94
CA PRO A 79 28.77 -35.26 14.89
C PRO A 79 27.58 -36.17 15.26
N LEU A 80 26.48 -36.12 14.51
CA LEU A 80 25.30 -36.99 14.68
C LEU A 80 25.02 -37.82 13.41
N SER A 81 24.45 -39.02 13.57
CA SER A 81 24.08 -39.87 12.44
C SER A 81 22.81 -39.35 11.75
N LEU A 82 22.60 -39.71 10.47
CA LEU A 82 21.40 -39.30 9.73
C LEU A 82 20.11 -39.84 10.36
N GLU A 83 20.18 -41.04 10.94
CA GLU A 83 19.07 -41.70 11.60
C GLU A 83 18.71 -40.98 12.90
N ASP A 84 19.70 -40.65 13.75
CA ASP A 84 19.46 -39.90 14.99
C ASP A 84 18.86 -38.51 14.72
N LEU A 85 19.25 -37.90 13.61
CA LEU A 85 18.81 -36.56 13.27
C LEU A 85 17.40 -36.54 12.64
N GLU A 86 17.02 -37.63 11.95
CA GLU A 86 15.65 -37.88 11.52
C GLU A 86 14.74 -38.20 12.71
N ASP A 87 15.22 -38.99 13.68
CA ASP A 87 14.48 -39.28 14.92
C ASP A 87 14.27 -38.01 15.77
N VAL A 88 15.27 -37.13 15.86
CA VAL A 88 15.12 -35.82 16.52
C VAL A 88 14.14 -34.93 15.77
N PHE A 89 14.14 -34.96 14.43
CA PHE A 89 13.16 -34.22 13.64
C PHE A 89 11.74 -34.71 13.90
N ASP A 90 11.52 -36.03 13.86
CA ASP A 90 10.22 -36.64 14.11
C ASP A 90 9.73 -36.43 15.56
N ALA A 91 10.64 -36.32 16.53
CA ALA A 91 10.31 -36.00 17.92
C ALA A 91 9.94 -34.52 18.13
N LEU A 92 10.44 -33.61 17.29
CA LEU A 92 10.14 -32.18 17.35
C LEU A 92 8.92 -31.81 16.47
N ASP A 93 8.64 -32.58 15.42
CA ASP A 93 7.54 -32.40 14.46
C ASP A 93 6.23 -32.99 15.01
N ALA A 94 5.72 -32.38 16.08
CA ALA A 94 4.55 -32.88 16.81
C ALA A 94 3.26 -32.91 15.96
N ASP A 95 3.17 -32.05 14.94
CA ASP A 95 2.05 -31.99 14.02
C ASP A 95 2.26 -32.84 12.74
N GLY A 96 3.47 -33.39 12.56
CA GLY A 96 3.82 -34.32 11.48
C GLY A 96 3.75 -33.69 10.10
N ASN A 97 3.88 -32.37 10.01
CA ASN A 97 3.70 -31.62 8.78
C ASN A 97 4.97 -31.60 7.91
N GLY A 98 6.10 -32.10 8.43
CA GLY A 98 7.40 -32.14 7.76
C GLY A 98 8.21 -30.84 7.81
N PHE A 99 7.81 -29.87 8.64
CA PHE A 99 8.39 -28.54 8.82
C PHE A 99 8.35 -28.12 10.29
N LEU A 100 9.52 -27.92 10.90
CA LEU A 100 9.58 -27.42 12.28
C LEU A 100 9.42 -25.90 12.31
N THR A 101 8.36 -25.44 12.97
CA THR A 101 8.19 -24.02 13.30
C THR A 101 9.10 -23.61 14.47
N PRO A 102 9.38 -22.31 14.66
CA PRO A 102 10.21 -21.86 15.77
C PRO A 102 9.63 -22.21 17.15
N GLU A 103 8.29 -22.24 17.25
CA GLU A 103 7.56 -22.57 18.47
C GLU A 103 7.68 -24.06 18.81
N GLU A 104 7.52 -24.94 17.82
CA GLU A 104 7.73 -26.39 17.98
C GLU A 104 9.18 -26.71 18.30
N PHE A 105 10.12 -26.06 17.62
CA PHE A 105 11.55 -26.26 17.86
C PHE A 105 11.93 -25.83 19.28
N THR A 106 11.54 -24.64 19.73
CA THR A 106 11.90 -24.15 21.07
C THR A 106 11.21 -24.93 22.19
N THR A 107 9.95 -25.32 21.99
CA THR A 107 9.19 -26.11 22.97
C THR A 107 9.72 -27.53 23.05
N GLY A 108 9.91 -28.20 21.92
CA GLY A 108 10.43 -29.57 21.88
C GLY A 108 11.90 -29.66 22.34
N PHE A 109 12.73 -28.68 21.98
CA PHE A 109 14.14 -28.63 22.39
C PHE A 109 14.29 -28.34 23.88
N SER A 110 13.43 -27.50 24.46
CA SER A 110 13.41 -27.31 25.92
C SER A 110 13.00 -28.60 26.64
N HIS A 111 11.92 -29.26 26.20
CA HIS A 111 11.46 -30.53 26.77
C HIS A 111 12.54 -31.63 26.70
N PHE A 112 13.24 -31.77 25.56
CA PHE A 112 14.28 -32.78 25.37
C PHE A 112 15.49 -32.59 26.32
N PHE A 113 15.92 -31.34 26.56
CA PHE A 113 16.98 -31.05 27.52
C PHE A 113 16.55 -31.23 28.98
N PHE A 114 15.30 -30.94 29.32
CA PHE A 114 14.76 -31.19 30.66
C PHE A 114 14.61 -32.68 30.96
N SER A 115 14.32 -33.50 29.95
CA SER A 115 14.28 -34.96 30.11
C SER A 115 15.66 -35.58 30.33
N GLN A 116 16.73 -35.04 29.72
CA GLN A 116 18.10 -35.55 29.94
C GLN A 116 18.79 -35.03 31.21
N ASN A 117 18.35 -33.88 31.75
CA ASN A 117 18.94 -33.29 32.97
C ASN A 117 18.29 -33.76 34.28
N LYS A 118 17.33 -34.70 34.24
CA LYS A 118 16.92 -35.44 35.43
C LYS A 118 17.73 -36.74 35.50
N PRO A 119 18.78 -36.84 36.35
CA PRO A 119 19.31 -38.15 36.67
C PRO A 119 18.20 -38.93 37.36
N SER A 120 17.89 -40.09 36.79
CA SER A 120 17.07 -41.13 37.39
C SER A 120 17.55 -41.37 38.83
N GLN A 121 16.72 -41.00 39.79
CA GLN A 121 16.80 -41.50 41.14
C GLN A 121 15.43 -42.09 41.48
N GLU A 122 15.33 -43.40 41.28
CA GLU A 122 14.34 -44.24 41.94
C GLU A 122 14.57 -44.20 43.46
N ASP A 123 13.45 -44.34 44.19
CA ASP A 123 13.33 -44.81 45.58
C ASP A 123 13.96 -44.00 46.73
N ALA A 124 13.10 -43.32 47.51
CA ALA A 124 13.19 -43.31 48.98
C ALA A 124 11.95 -42.64 49.64
N SER A 125 11.05 -43.49 50.16
CA SER A 125 10.47 -43.36 51.51
C SER A 125 9.75 -42.05 51.91
N GLU A 126 8.46 -41.93 51.60
CA GLU A 126 7.51 -41.17 52.43
C GLU A 126 6.94 -42.08 53.54
N GLN A 127 7.73 -42.32 54.58
CA GLN A 127 7.27 -42.72 55.92
C GLN A 127 8.24 -42.20 56.99
N ALA A 128 7.66 -41.81 58.13
CA ALA A 128 8.25 -41.23 59.34
C ALA A 128 8.52 -39.71 59.27
N ALA A 129 8.06 -38.87 60.20
CA ALA A 129 7.93 -39.12 61.63
C ALA A 129 6.68 -38.45 62.24
N GLN A 130 5.75 -39.28 62.69
CA GLN A 130 5.08 -39.06 63.98
C GLN A 130 6.16 -39.15 65.05
N LEU A 131 6.53 -38.01 65.64
CA LEU A 131 7.36 -38.01 66.83
C LEU A 131 6.49 -38.40 68.02
N GLN A 132 6.80 -39.59 68.54
CA GLN A 132 6.43 -40.05 69.87
C GLN A 132 6.99 -39.07 70.90
N GLU A 133 6.11 -38.44 71.66
CA GLU A 133 6.51 -37.81 72.91
C GLU A 133 6.41 -38.87 74.02
N GLU A 134 7.59 -39.32 74.41
CA GLU A 134 7.91 -40.29 75.43
C GLU A 134 7.55 -39.74 76.83
N LYS A 135 6.28 -39.84 77.24
CA LYS A 135 5.89 -39.69 78.65
C LYS A 135 6.08 -40.99 79.41
N VAL A 136 7.31 -41.25 79.85
CA VAL A 136 7.62 -42.21 80.91
C VAL A 136 8.48 -41.52 81.96
N TYR A 137 7.83 -40.85 82.91
CA TYR A 137 8.39 -40.73 84.26
C TYR A 137 7.26 -40.83 85.28
N GLN A 138 7.49 -41.71 86.25
CA GLN A 138 6.58 -42.12 87.30
C GLN A 138 6.50 -41.08 88.41
N SER A 139 5.28 -40.83 88.91
CA SER A 139 4.99 -40.71 90.34
C SER A 139 3.47 -40.79 90.50
N ARG A 140 2.85 -41.96 90.72
CA ARG A 140 2.60 -42.60 92.02
C ARG A 140 2.50 -41.59 93.19
N GLY A 141 1.31 -41.05 93.37
CA GLY A 141 0.95 -40.21 94.51
C GLY A 141 -0.50 -39.71 94.46
N GLU A 142 -1.46 -40.58 94.13
CA GLU A 142 -2.85 -40.34 94.55
C GLU A 142 -2.91 -40.70 96.03
N GLU A 143 -2.57 -39.73 96.88
CA GLU A 143 -2.96 -39.73 98.28
C GLU A 143 -3.84 -38.51 98.50
N ASP A 144 -5.11 -38.80 98.76
CA ASP A 144 -6.04 -38.08 99.63
C ASP A 144 -5.41 -36.87 100.37
N LEU A 145 -5.36 -35.72 99.70
CA LEU A 145 -5.05 -34.44 100.34
C LEU A 145 -6.38 -33.79 100.69
N GLY A 146 -6.79 -34.06 101.93
CA GLY A 146 -7.98 -33.49 102.53
C GLY A 146 -8.06 -31.98 102.39
N ASP A 147 -9.29 -31.52 102.15
CA ASP A 147 -9.88 -30.25 102.55
C ASP A 147 -8.89 -29.27 103.22
N MET A 148 -8.24 -28.48 102.38
CA MET A 148 -7.44 -27.33 102.80
C MET A 148 -8.40 -26.23 103.23
N GLY A 149 -8.17 -25.59 104.37
CA GLY A 149 -8.97 -24.44 104.75
C GLY A 149 -8.88 -23.34 103.69
N GLU A 150 -10.03 -22.81 103.26
CA GLU A 150 -10.15 -21.74 102.23
C GLU A 150 -9.22 -20.53 102.48
N ASP A 151 -8.83 -20.31 103.75
CA ASP A 151 -7.92 -19.26 104.17
C ASP A 151 -6.45 -19.49 103.72
N GLU A 152 -5.98 -20.74 103.64
CA GLU A 152 -4.61 -21.04 103.16
C GLU A 152 -4.48 -20.89 101.65
N GLU A 153 -5.54 -21.24 100.91
CA GLU A 153 -5.65 -21.03 99.47
C GLU A 153 -5.64 -19.54 99.13
N ALA A 154 -6.44 -18.75 99.86
CA ALA A 154 -6.52 -17.31 99.67
C ALA A 154 -5.19 -16.60 99.99
N GLN A 155 -4.45 -17.07 100.98
CA GLN A 155 -3.13 -16.53 101.34
C GLN A 155 -2.08 -16.79 100.27
N PHE A 156 -2.05 -18.00 99.70
CA PHE A 156 -1.16 -18.33 98.58
C PHE A 156 -1.55 -17.56 97.32
N GLN A 157 -2.84 -17.50 96.98
CA GLN A 157 -3.30 -16.76 95.80
C GLN A 157 -2.98 -15.26 95.91
N MET A 158 -3.20 -14.65 97.07
CA MET A 158 -2.85 -13.24 97.30
C MET A 158 -1.34 -13.00 97.18
N LEU A 159 -0.49 -13.96 97.58
CA LEU A 159 0.95 -13.88 97.37
C LEU A 159 1.28 -13.95 95.88
N MET A 160 0.73 -14.91 95.13
CA MET A 160 0.94 -15.06 93.69
C MET A 160 0.45 -13.84 92.89
N ASP A 161 -0.67 -13.24 93.29
CA ASP A 161 -1.21 -11.99 92.73
C ASP A 161 -0.26 -10.81 92.97
N LYS A 162 0.30 -10.69 94.18
CA LYS A 162 1.29 -9.65 94.53
C LYS A 162 2.59 -9.82 93.78
N LEU A 163 2.97 -11.06 93.50
CA LEU A 163 4.19 -11.43 92.78
C LEU A 163 4.02 -11.36 91.25
N GLY A 164 2.80 -11.14 90.74
CA GLY A 164 2.54 -11.10 89.31
C GLY A 164 2.73 -12.45 88.60
N ALA A 165 2.76 -13.54 89.36
CA ALA A 165 3.14 -14.88 88.89
C ALA A 165 2.14 -15.47 87.88
N GLN A 166 0.87 -15.07 87.95
CA GLN A 166 -0.22 -15.54 87.06
C GLN A 166 0.02 -15.31 85.57
N LYS A 167 0.84 -14.32 85.20
CA LYS A 167 1.13 -14.00 83.79
C LYS A 167 2.35 -14.75 83.25
N VAL A 168 3.03 -15.48 84.12
CA VAL A 168 4.42 -15.89 83.94
C VAL A 168 4.60 -17.40 84.13
N LEU A 169 3.87 -18.00 85.07
CA LEU A 169 3.83 -19.45 85.27
C LEU A 169 2.55 -20.04 84.69
N GLU A 170 2.70 -21.14 83.95
CA GLU A 170 1.58 -21.93 83.44
C GLU A 170 1.08 -22.98 84.46
N ASP A 171 1.94 -23.39 85.40
CA ASP A 171 1.62 -24.32 86.49
C ASP A 171 2.17 -23.81 87.83
N GLU A 172 1.27 -23.63 88.81
CA GLU A 172 1.57 -23.12 90.15
C GLU A 172 1.54 -24.23 91.21
N SER A 173 1.24 -25.48 90.82
CA SER A 173 0.99 -26.60 91.74
C SER A 173 2.21 -26.99 92.58
N ASP A 174 3.40 -27.04 91.98
CA ASP A 174 4.64 -27.39 92.67
C ASP A 174 5.08 -26.30 93.68
N VAL A 175 4.91 -25.03 93.32
CA VAL A 175 5.23 -23.88 94.18
C VAL A 175 4.26 -23.83 95.37
N LYS A 176 2.99 -24.12 95.11
CA LYS A 176 1.94 -24.23 96.12
C LYS A 176 2.22 -25.37 97.10
N GLN A 177 2.59 -26.55 96.60
CA GLN A 177 2.94 -27.70 97.44
C GLN A 177 4.16 -27.39 98.33
N LEU A 178 5.19 -26.77 97.77
CA LEU A 178 6.40 -26.40 98.51
C LEU A 178 6.13 -25.31 99.57
N TRP A 179 5.30 -24.30 99.26
CA TRP A 179 4.90 -23.25 100.20
C TRP A 179 4.11 -23.82 101.38
N LEU A 180 3.16 -24.74 101.11
CA LEU A 180 2.38 -25.42 102.15
C LEU A 180 3.25 -26.32 103.05
N GLN A 181 4.24 -27.01 102.47
CA GLN A 181 5.15 -27.86 103.21
C GLN A 181 6.12 -27.06 104.09
N LEU A 182 6.69 -25.96 103.57
CA LEU A 182 7.53 -25.03 104.33
C LEU A 182 6.78 -24.36 105.48
N LYS A 183 5.50 -24.02 105.29
CA LYS A 183 4.65 -23.43 106.33
C LYS A 183 4.38 -24.40 107.49
N LYS A 184 4.29 -25.71 107.21
CA LYS A 184 4.02 -26.77 108.21
C LYS A 184 5.29 -27.24 108.94
N ASP A 185 6.38 -27.48 108.20
CA ASP A 185 7.57 -28.14 108.74
C ASP A 185 8.62 -27.13 109.26
N GLU A 186 8.84 -26.01 108.56
CA GLU A 186 9.85 -25.00 108.92
C GLU A 186 9.42 -23.54 108.65
N PRO A 187 8.63 -22.92 109.56
CA PRO A 187 8.05 -21.59 109.34
C PRO A 187 9.07 -20.46 109.30
N HIS A 188 10.30 -20.69 109.79
CA HIS A 188 11.38 -19.70 109.75
C HIS A 188 12.03 -19.57 108.37
N LEU A 189 11.86 -20.56 107.50
CA LEU A 189 12.40 -20.58 106.13
C LEU A 189 11.41 -20.02 105.10
N LEU A 190 10.13 -19.90 105.47
CA LEU A 190 9.06 -19.38 104.62
C LEU A 190 9.35 -17.96 104.12
N SER A 191 9.84 -17.06 104.99
CA SER A 191 10.19 -15.68 104.60
C SER A 191 11.32 -15.65 103.55
N ASN A 192 12.34 -16.49 103.68
CA ASN A 192 13.43 -16.55 102.70
C ASN A 192 12.93 -17.11 101.36
N PHE A 193 11.97 -18.05 101.41
CA PHE A 193 11.33 -18.59 100.22
C PHE A 193 10.45 -17.54 99.54
N GLU A 194 9.67 -16.75 100.28
CA GLU A 194 8.87 -15.64 99.75
C GLU A 194 9.75 -14.53 99.15
N ASP A 195 10.87 -14.18 99.79
CA ASP A 195 11.86 -13.23 99.25
C ASP A 195 12.52 -13.77 97.98
N PHE A 196 12.81 -15.08 97.94
CA PHE A 196 13.35 -15.75 96.76
C PHE A 196 12.35 -15.73 95.60
N LEU A 197 11.08 -16.09 95.85
CA LEU A 197 10.01 -16.00 94.87
C LEU A 197 9.85 -14.56 94.36
N THR A 198 9.87 -13.57 95.25
CA THR A 198 9.82 -12.14 94.88
C THR A 198 10.91 -11.78 93.89
N ARG A 199 12.14 -12.22 94.14
CA ARG A 199 13.27 -11.94 93.27
C ARG A 199 13.20 -12.68 91.93
N ILE A 200 12.79 -13.95 91.93
CA ILE A 200 12.64 -14.74 90.70
C ILE A 200 11.52 -14.17 89.82
N PHE A 201 10.36 -13.87 90.41
CA PHE A 201 9.25 -13.29 89.65
C PHE A 201 9.57 -11.90 89.14
N SER A 202 10.27 -11.05 89.90
CA SER A 202 10.70 -9.75 89.39
C SER A 202 11.66 -9.88 88.20
N GLN A 203 12.62 -10.81 88.26
CA GLN A 203 13.57 -11.05 87.17
C GLN A 203 12.89 -11.65 85.93
N LEU A 204 11.93 -12.55 86.15
CA LEU A 204 11.21 -13.19 85.07
C LEU A 204 10.20 -12.22 84.41
N GLN A 205 9.59 -11.33 85.19
CA GLN A 205 8.76 -10.25 84.68
C GLN A 205 9.59 -9.25 83.87
N GLU A 206 10.74 -8.80 84.38
CA GLU A 206 11.66 -7.90 83.66
C GLU A 206 12.10 -8.52 82.32
N ALA A 207 12.50 -9.80 82.31
CA ALA A 207 12.85 -10.51 81.08
C ALA A 207 11.67 -10.63 80.08
N HIS A 208 10.43 -10.80 80.58
CA HIS A 208 9.24 -10.84 79.73
C HIS A 208 8.92 -9.46 79.14
N GLU A 209 9.07 -8.39 79.93
CA GLU A 209 8.91 -7.02 79.47
C GLU A 209 9.96 -6.66 78.41
N GLU A 210 11.24 -7.00 78.63
CA GLU A 210 12.31 -6.84 77.63
C GLU A 210 12.02 -7.62 76.34
N LYS A 211 11.56 -8.87 76.45
CA LYS A 211 11.13 -9.67 75.28
C LYS A 211 10.03 -8.93 74.51
N ASN A 212 9.01 -8.44 75.20
CA ASN A 212 7.89 -7.74 74.58
C ASN A 212 8.34 -6.43 73.90
N GLU A 213 9.26 -5.69 74.52
CA GLU A 213 9.86 -4.50 73.93
C GLU A 213 10.64 -4.81 72.65
N LEU A 214 11.46 -5.87 72.68
CA LEU A 214 12.21 -6.35 71.52
C LEU A 214 11.26 -6.83 70.41
N GLU A 215 10.21 -7.58 70.74
CA GLU A 215 9.18 -7.97 69.78
C GLU A 215 8.48 -6.75 69.17
N CYS A 216 8.16 -5.74 69.98
CA CYS A 216 7.55 -4.50 69.50
C CYS A 216 8.50 -3.73 68.58
N ALA A 217 9.79 -3.66 68.92
CA ALA A 217 10.81 -3.03 68.07
C ALA A 217 10.97 -3.77 66.74
N LEU A 218 10.99 -5.11 66.77
CA LEU A 218 11.06 -5.94 65.57
C LEU A 218 9.82 -5.76 64.69
N ARG A 219 8.61 -5.82 65.28
CA ARG A 219 7.36 -5.58 64.54
C ARG A 219 7.33 -4.20 63.88
N LYS A 220 7.81 -3.15 64.57
CA LYS A 220 7.94 -1.81 63.99
C LYS A 220 8.94 -1.76 62.82
N LYS A 221 10.05 -2.50 62.92
CA LYS A 221 11.04 -2.59 61.84
C LYS A 221 10.48 -3.32 60.63
N ILE A 222 9.76 -4.42 60.85
CA ILE A 222 9.07 -5.16 59.78
C ILE A 222 8.05 -4.25 59.09
N ALA A 223 7.20 -3.56 59.85
CA ALA A 223 6.22 -2.63 59.28
C ALA A 223 6.87 -1.49 58.47
N ALA A 224 7.99 -0.93 58.96
CA ALA A 224 8.73 0.10 58.22
C ALA A 224 9.31 -0.44 56.90
N TYR A 225 9.85 -1.66 56.89
CA TYR A 225 10.31 -2.28 55.66
C TYR A 225 9.16 -2.59 54.69
N ASP A 226 8.02 -3.05 55.21
CA ASP A 226 6.84 -3.30 54.39
C ASP A 226 6.32 -2.00 53.74
N GLU A 227 6.33 -0.89 54.48
CA GLU A 227 5.98 0.45 53.95
C GLU A 227 6.97 0.92 52.88
N GLU A 228 8.29 0.77 53.10
CA GLU A 228 9.33 1.12 52.12
C GLU A 228 9.20 0.29 50.83
N ILE A 229 8.93 -1.01 50.97
CA ILE A 229 8.70 -1.92 49.84
C ILE A 229 7.45 -1.50 49.07
N GLN A 230 6.34 -1.21 49.76
CA GLN A 230 5.11 -0.72 49.12
C GLN A 230 5.35 0.60 48.36
N HIS A 231 6.04 1.56 48.97
CA HIS A 231 6.35 2.84 48.34
C HIS A 231 7.20 2.65 47.07
N LEU A 232 8.16 1.73 47.09
CA LEU A 232 8.98 1.41 45.91
C LEU A 232 8.14 0.76 44.78
N TYR A 233 7.21 -0.13 45.12
CA TYR A 233 6.29 -0.71 44.14
C TYR A 233 5.38 0.34 43.51
N GLU A 234 4.82 1.24 44.33
CA GLU A 234 3.98 2.34 43.85
C GLU A 234 4.74 3.28 42.92
N GLU A 235 5.98 3.66 43.26
CA GLU A 235 6.84 4.49 42.42
C GLU A 235 7.17 3.81 41.08
N MET A 236 7.53 2.53 41.13
CA MET A 236 7.81 1.75 39.92
C MET A 236 6.56 1.65 39.04
N GLU A 237 5.38 1.40 39.63
CA GLU A 237 4.14 1.31 38.88
C GLU A 237 3.75 2.65 38.25
N GLN A 238 3.96 3.77 38.96
CA GLN A 238 3.78 5.11 38.42
C GLN A 238 4.73 5.40 37.26
N GLN A 239 6.01 5.02 37.37
CA GLN A 239 6.98 5.16 36.28
C GLN A 239 6.54 4.36 35.06
N ILE A 240 6.19 3.09 35.23
CA ILE A 240 5.70 2.22 34.14
C ILE A 240 4.46 2.83 33.48
N LYS A 241 3.51 3.35 34.26
CA LYS A 241 2.31 4.02 33.73
C LYS A 241 2.69 5.26 32.91
N SER A 242 3.53 6.13 33.45
CA SER A 242 3.96 7.36 32.78
C SER A 242 4.73 7.10 31.48
N GLU A 243 5.60 6.09 31.45
CA GLU A 243 6.36 5.71 30.25
C GLU A 243 5.45 5.10 29.19
N LYS A 244 4.49 4.25 29.59
CA LYS A 244 3.49 3.69 28.67
C LYS A 244 2.64 4.80 28.04
N GLU A 245 2.14 5.75 28.84
CA GLU A 245 1.38 6.89 28.34
C GLU A 245 2.20 7.77 27.39
N GLN A 246 3.45 8.09 27.74
CA GLN A 246 4.35 8.86 26.87
C GLN A 246 4.66 8.14 25.56
N PHE A 247 4.85 6.81 25.60
CA PHE A 247 5.07 6.00 24.42
C PHE A 247 3.84 6.03 23.50
N LEU A 248 2.64 5.81 24.05
CA LEU A 248 1.38 5.86 23.31
C LEU A 248 1.11 7.23 22.69
N LEU A 249 1.37 8.32 23.42
CA LEU A 249 1.27 9.69 22.91
C LEU A 249 2.20 9.91 21.72
N LYS A 250 3.49 9.56 21.88
CA LYS A 250 4.48 9.70 20.80
C LYS A 250 4.13 8.85 19.57
N ASP A 251 3.63 7.65 19.77
CA ASP A 251 3.22 6.78 18.66
C ASP A 251 1.99 7.35 17.93
N THR A 252 0.99 7.81 18.68
CA THR A 252 -0.20 8.46 18.14
C THR A 252 0.17 9.73 17.36
N GLU A 253 1.07 10.57 17.88
CA GLU A 253 1.56 11.76 17.18
C GLU A 253 2.30 11.42 15.88
N ARG A 254 3.18 10.39 15.90
CA ARG A 254 3.87 9.91 14.71
C ARG A 254 2.90 9.39 13.66
N PHE A 255 1.91 8.61 14.08
CA PHE A 255 0.86 8.10 13.21
C PHE A 255 0.06 9.24 12.59
N GLN A 256 -0.38 10.21 13.40
CA GLN A 256 -1.11 11.38 12.92
C GLN A 256 -0.27 12.22 11.95
N ALA A 257 1.03 12.43 12.23
CA ALA A 257 1.93 13.16 11.33
C ALA A 257 2.06 12.46 9.98
N ARG A 258 2.23 11.13 9.97
CA ARG A 258 2.26 10.32 8.74
C ARG A 258 0.93 10.37 8.00
N SER A 259 -0.21 10.28 8.70
CA SER A 259 -1.55 10.39 8.11
C SER A 259 -1.74 11.74 7.41
N ARG A 260 -1.40 12.85 8.09
CA ARG A 260 -1.49 14.20 7.53
C ARG A 260 -0.58 14.38 6.31
N GLU A 261 0.62 13.81 6.33
CA GLU A 261 1.53 13.85 5.17
C GLU A 261 0.94 13.09 3.96
N LEU A 262 0.35 11.92 4.20
CA LEU A 262 -0.32 11.14 3.17
C LEU A 262 -1.55 11.85 2.62
N GLU A 263 -2.36 12.47 3.47
CA GLU A 263 -3.50 13.31 3.05
C GLU A 263 -3.04 14.48 2.18
N GLN A 264 -1.96 15.18 2.57
CA GLN A 264 -1.41 16.27 1.75
C GLN A 264 -0.92 15.78 0.38
N LYS A 265 -0.24 14.62 0.34
CA LYS A 265 0.17 13.99 -0.92
C LYS A 265 -1.04 13.61 -1.76
N LEU A 266 -2.08 13.06 -1.16
CA LEU A 266 -3.32 12.70 -1.83
C LEU A 266 -3.98 13.94 -2.45
N VAL A 267 -4.15 15.01 -1.67
CA VAL A 267 -4.73 16.28 -2.15
C VAL A 267 -3.89 16.89 -3.28
N SER A 268 -2.55 16.90 -3.18
CA SER A 268 -1.71 17.37 -4.29
C SER A 268 -1.89 16.54 -5.56
N LYS A 269 -2.03 15.21 -5.43
CA LYS A 269 -2.32 14.32 -6.57
C LYS A 269 -3.71 14.51 -7.15
N GLU A 270 -4.72 14.75 -6.33
CA GLU A 270 -6.06 15.12 -6.79
C GLU A 270 -6.03 16.43 -7.59
N GLN A 271 -5.31 17.44 -7.12
CA GLN A 271 -5.15 18.71 -7.84
C GLN A 271 -4.42 18.52 -9.19
N GLU A 272 -3.38 17.70 -9.24
CA GLU A 272 -2.69 17.35 -10.50
C GLU A 272 -3.66 16.65 -11.47
N LEU A 273 -4.48 15.71 -10.99
CA LEU A 273 -5.48 15.00 -11.79
C LEU A 273 -6.55 15.96 -12.32
N GLU A 274 -7.04 16.88 -11.50
CA GLU A 274 -8.03 17.89 -11.91
C GLU A 274 -7.46 18.79 -13.03
N GLN A 275 -6.19 19.20 -12.92
CA GLN A 275 -5.51 19.96 -13.96
C GLN A 275 -5.39 19.17 -15.27
N LEU A 276 -5.07 17.87 -15.20
CA LEU A 276 -5.01 17.00 -16.37
C LEU A 276 -6.38 16.82 -17.02
N ILE A 277 -7.44 16.64 -16.22
CA ILE A 277 -8.83 16.56 -16.72
C ILE A 277 -9.21 17.86 -17.42
N GLN A 278 -8.87 19.02 -16.85
CA GLN A 278 -9.14 20.31 -17.49
C GLN A 278 -8.39 20.47 -18.82
N LYS A 279 -7.12 20.05 -18.89
CA LYS A 279 -6.34 20.05 -20.14
C LYS A 279 -6.94 19.11 -21.18
N GLN A 280 -7.34 17.90 -20.77
CA GLN A 280 -8.00 16.93 -21.64
C GLN A 280 -9.30 17.51 -22.22
N ARG A 281 -10.17 18.09 -21.39
CA ARG A 281 -11.42 18.73 -21.85
C ARG A 281 -11.16 19.85 -22.87
N ARG A 282 -10.11 20.66 -22.66
CA ARG A 282 -9.71 21.71 -23.62
C ARG A 282 -9.27 21.12 -24.95
N LEU A 283 -8.44 20.08 -24.92
CA LEU A 283 -7.96 19.42 -26.14
C LEU A 283 -9.10 18.69 -26.87
N GLU A 284 -10.01 18.04 -26.15
CA GLU A 284 -11.22 17.43 -26.73
C GLU A 284 -12.09 18.50 -27.42
N GLY A 285 -12.30 19.65 -26.77
CA GLY A 285 -13.00 20.79 -27.38
C GLY A 285 -12.32 21.29 -28.66
N GLN A 286 -10.99 21.40 -28.67
CA GLN A 286 -10.23 21.78 -29.87
C GLN A 286 -10.36 20.73 -30.99
N CYS A 287 -10.30 19.45 -30.64
CA CYS A 287 -10.48 18.36 -31.60
C CYS A 287 -11.88 18.40 -32.24
N ILE A 288 -12.92 18.67 -31.46
CA ILE A 288 -14.29 18.82 -31.96
C ILE A 288 -14.41 20.03 -32.88
N ALA A 289 -13.86 21.18 -32.50
CA ALA A 289 -13.89 22.40 -33.33
C ALA A 289 -13.18 22.17 -34.67
N LEU A 290 -11.95 21.65 -34.65
CA LEU A 290 -11.20 21.33 -35.88
C LEU A 290 -11.91 20.29 -36.75
N HIS A 291 -12.62 19.34 -36.13
CA HIS A 291 -13.43 18.38 -36.87
C HIS A 291 -14.59 19.06 -37.58
N ASN A 292 -15.31 19.95 -36.90
CA ASN A 292 -16.39 20.75 -37.49
C ASN A 292 -15.88 21.62 -38.64
N ASP A 293 -14.80 22.38 -38.44
CA ASP A 293 -14.18 23.20 -39.49
C ASP A 293 -13.76 22.37 -40.70
N LYS A 294 -13.20 21.18 -40.47
CA LYS A 294 -12.85 20.23 -41.53
C LYS A 294 -14.08 19.72 -42.28
N HIS A 295 -15.21 19.52 -41.58
CA HIS A 295 -16.46 19.12 -42.20
C HIS A 295 -17.09 20.27 -43.02
N GLU A 296 -17.07 21.49 -42.49
CA GLU A 296 -17.55 22.70 -43.18
C GLU A 296 -16.73 22.99 -44.43
N THR A 297 -15.39 23.05 -44.32
CA THR A 297 -14.50 23.25 -45.47
C THR A 297 -14.65 22.17 -46.54
N LYS A 298 -14.90 20.90 -46.14
CA LYS A 298 -15.22 19.83 -47.09
C LYS A 298 -16.56 20.07 -47.80
N ALA A 299 -17.59 20.48 -47.08
CA ALA A 299 -18.90 20.78 -47.65
C ALA A 299 -18.86 21.99 -48.61
N GLU A 300 -18.09 23.03 -48.26
CA GLU A 300 -17.86 24.16 -49.16
C GLU A 300 -17.06 23.74 -50.39
N ASN A 301 -16.02 22.90 -50.22
CA ASN A 301 -15.23 22.40 -51.34
C ASN A 301 -16.08 21.55 -52.31
N THR A 302 -16.99 20.71 -51.81
CA THR A 302 -17.91 19.96 -52.67
C THR A 302 -18.89 20.88 -53.38
N LYS A 303 -19.42 21.90 -52.69
CA LYS A 303 -20.29 22.93 -53.32
C LYS A 303 -19.56 23.67 -54.44
N LEU A 304 -18.34 24.16 -54.19
CA LEU A 304 -17.52 24.85 -55.19
C LEU A 304 -17.16 23.95 -56.38
N LYS A 305 -16.92 22.65 -56.14
CA LYS A 305 -16.71 21.68 -57.21
C LYS A 305 -17.95 21.51 -58.09
N LEU A 306 -19.14 21.45 -57.49
CA LEU A 306 -20.40 21.35 -58.24
C LEU A 306 -20.64 22.62 -59.07
N THR A 307 -20.49 23.80 -58.48
CA THR A 307 -20.65 25.07 -59.21
C THR A 307 -19.62 25.23 -60.32
N ASN A 308 -18.36 24.84 -60.09
CA ASN A 308 -17.34 24.85 -61.16
C ASN A 308 -17.68 23.88 -62.29
N GLN A 309 -18.22 22.70 -61.98
CA GLN A 309 -18.68 21.77 -63.02
C GLN A 309 -19.89 22.31 -63.79
N GLU A 310 -20.83 22.98 -63.12
CA GLU A 310 -21.98 23.63 -63.76
C GLU A 310 -21.52 24.74 -64.71
N LEU A 311 -20.66 25.64 -64.24
CA LEU A 311 -20.08 26.72 -65.06
C LEU A 311 -19.27 26.16 -66.25
N ALA A 312 -18.50 25.09 -66.06
CA ALA A 312 -17.79 24.44 -67.16
C ALA A 312 -18.74 23.88 -68.22
N ARG A 313 -19.84 23.23 -67.79
CA ARG A 313 -20.89 22.74 -68.71
C ARG A 313 -21.59 23.88 -69.44
N GLU A 314 -21.87 24.99 -68.76
CA GLU A 314 -22.45 26.19 -69.39
C GLU A 314 -21.50 26.82 -70.40
N LEU A 315 -20.23 26.97 -70.05
CA LEU A 315 -19.21 27.50 -70.96
C LEU A 315 -19.07 26.61 -72.21
N GLU A 316 -19.04 25.28 -72.03
CA GLU A 316 -19.07 24.33 -73.15
C GLU A 316 -20.32 24.49 -74.03
N ARG A 317 -21.50 24.66 -73.43
CA ARG A 317 -22.74 24.90 -74.18
C ARG A 317 -22.65 26.19 -74.99
N THR A 318 -22.27 27.31 -74.37
CA THR A 318 -22.12 28.59 -75.07
C THR A 318 -21.03 28.57 -76.14
N SER A 319 -19.96 27.78 -75.93
CA SER A 319 -18.90 27.59 -76.92
C SER A 319 -19.41 26.83 -78.14
N ARG A 320 -20.20 25.76 -77.94
CA ARG A 320 -20.86 25.03 -79.03
C ARG A 320 -21.84 25.93 -79.78
N GLU A 321 -22.69 26.67 -79.06
CA GLU A 321 -23.63 27.62 -79.66
C GLU A 321 -22.91 28.71 -80.48
N LEU A 322 -21.79 29.23 -79.96
CA LEU A 322 -20.97 30.20 -80.69
C LEU A 322 -20.34 29.58 -81.95
N GLN A 323 -19.85 28.34 -81.86
CA GLN A 323 -19.30 27.61 -83.00
C GLN A 323 -20.36 27.37 -84.08
N ASP A 324 -21.57 26.99 -83.69
CA ASP A 324 -22.70 26.81 -84.60
C ASP A 324 -23.07 28.14 -85.28
N ALA A 325 -23.10 29.24 -84.52
CA ALA A 325 -23.35 30.57 -85.06
C ALA A 325 -22.23 31.04 -86.01
N GLN A 326 -20.97 30.74 -85.70
CA GLN A 326 -19.83 31.02 -86.58
C GLN A 326 -19.95 30.24 -87.89
N GLN A 327 -20.30 28.95 -87.84
CA GLN A 327 -20.51 28.13 -89.04
C GLN A 327 -21.68 28.64 -89.90
N GLN A 328 -22.78 29.07 -89.28
CA GLN A 328 -23.90 29.70 -89.97
C GLN A 328 -23.50 31.02 -90.63
N LEU A 329 -22.65 31.81 -89.96
CA LEU A 329 -22.17 33.07 -90.51
C LEU A 329 -21.22 32.84 -91.70
N GLU A 330 -20.35 31.83 -91.61
CA GLU A 330 -19.49 31.39 -92.72
C GLU A 330 -20.30 30.90 -93.93
N SER A 331 -21.36 30.11 -93.72
CA SER A 331 -22.21 29.66 -94.83
C SER A 331 -22.93 30.83 -95.50
N LEU A 332 -23.49 31.77 -94.73
CA LEU A 332 -24.11 32.98 -95.25
C LEU A 332 -23.10 33.88 -95.99
N GLN A 333 -21.86 33.98 -95.51
CA GLN A 333 -20.79 34.71 -96.21
C GLN A 333 -20.43 34.02 -97.54
N GLN A 334 -20.33 32.70 -97.57
CA GLN A 334 -20.09 31.95 -98.80
C GLN A 334 -21.22 32.15 -99.81
N GLU A 335 -22.48 32.10 -99.36
CA GLU A 335 -23.65 32.39 -100.19
C GLU A 335 -23.64 33.85 -100.70
N ALA A 336 -23.33 34.82 -99.84
CA ALA A 336 -23.19 36.21 -100.24
C ALA A 336 -22.08 36.42 -101.29
N CYS A 337 -20.92 35.75 -101.14
CA CYS A 337 -19.83 35.77 -102.11
C CYS A 337 -20.23 35.14 -103.45
N LYS A 338 -20.92 33.99 -103.43
CA LYS A 338 -21.45 33.35 -104.66
C LYS A 338 -22.43 34.25 -105.38
N LEU A 339 -23.41 34.80 -104.66
CA LEU A 339 -24.38 35.75 -105.21
C LEU A 339 -23.69 37.01 -105.76
N HIS A 340 -22.63 37.49 -105.11
CA HIS A 340 -21.85 38.62 -105.61
C HIS A 340 -21.13 38.28 -106.90
N GLN A 341 -20.45 37.14 -106.98
CA GLN A 341 -19.81 36.65 -108.21
C GLN A 341 -20.82 36.43 -109.35
N GLU A 342 -21.97 35.83 -109.06
CA GLU A 342 -23.06 35.67 -110.02
C GLU A 342 -23.56 37.02 -110.53
N LYS A 343 -23.77 37.99 -109.63
CA LYS A 343 -24.12 39.37 -110.00
C LYS A 343 -23.04 40.02 -110.86
N GLU A 344 -21.77 39.87 -110.52
CA GLU A 344 -20.66 40.40 -111.32
C GLU A 344 -20.65 39.76 -112.72
N MET A 345 -20.76 38.43 -112.82
CA MET A 345 -20.83 37.72 -114.10
C MET A 345 -22.03 38.13 -114.95
N GLU A 346 -23.19 38.33 -114.31
CA GLU A 346 -24.40 38.85 -114.97
C GLU A 346 -24.17 40.28 -115.48
N VAL A 347 -23.59 41.17 -114.66
CA VAL A 347 -23.20 42.52 -115.06
C VAL A 347 -22.21 42.49 -116.22
N TYR A 348 -21.18 41.64 -116.17
CA TYR A 348 -20.23 41.45 -117.28
C TYR A 348 -20.94 40.99 -118.55
N ARG A 349 -21.83 40.00 -118.47
CA ARG A 349 -22.61 39.49 -119.61
C ARG A 349 -23.50 40.56 -120.22
N VAL A 350 -24.23 41.32 -119.40
CA VAL A 350 -25.06 42.45 -119.84
C VAL A 350 -24.20 43.52 -120.49
N THR A 351 -23.08 43.90 -119.86
CA THR A 351 -22.16 44.93 -120.40
C THR A 351 -21.56 44.50 -121.74
N GLU A 352 -21.19 43.22 -121.88
CA GLU A 352 -20.66 42.68 -123.12
C GLU A 352 -21.73 42.62 -124.22
N SER A 353 -22.96 42.20 -123.89
CA SER A 353 -24.08 42.25 -124.82
C SER A 353 -24.39 43.67 -125.30
N LEU A 354 -24.38 44.64 -124.38
CA LEU A 354 -24.54 46.06 -124.67
C LEU A 354 -23.39 46.59 -125.54
N GLN A 355 -22.16 46.13 -125.33
CA GLN A 355 -21.01 46.49 -126.20
C GLN A 355 -21.14 45.88 -127.60
N ARG A 356 -21.61 44.64 -127.73
CA ARG A 356 -21.90 44.02 -129.03
C ARG A 356 -23.01 44.79 -129.74
N GLU A 357 -24.08 45.16 -129.05
CA GLU A 357 -25.15 45.99 -129.60
C GLU A 357 -24.63 47.37 -129.99
N LYS A 358 -23.90 48.08 -129.11
CA LYS A 358 -23.26 49.37 -129.43
C LYS A 358 -22.37 49.27 -130.66
N SER A 359 -21.55 48.22 -130.76
CA SER A 359 -20.67 47.98 -131.90
C SER A 359 -21.46 47.66 -133.17
N GLY A 360 -22.55 46.90 -133.04
CA GLY A 360 -23.49 46.62 -134.13
C GLY A 360 -24.20 47.88 -134.62
N LEU A 361 -24.68 48.72 -133.70
CA LEU A 361 -25.28 50.02 -133.97
C LEU A 361 -24.27 50.98 -134.61
N LEU A 362 -23.02 51.01 -134.14
CA LEU A 362 -21.94 51.79 -134.77
C LEU A 362 -21.67 51.32 -136.20
N LYS A 363 -21.59 50.00 -136.44
CA LYS A 363 -21.49 49.45 -137.80
C LYS A 363 -22.68 49.84 -138.66
N GLN A 364 -23.90 49.81 -138.15
CA GLN A 364 -25.08 50.30 -138.87
C GLN A 364 -25.01 51.80 -139.16
N LEU A 365 -24.51 52.60 -138.22
CA LEU A 365 -24.24 54.03 -138.40
C LEU A 365 -23.16 54.27 -139.46
N ASP A 366 -22.12 53.44 -139.49
CA ASP A 366 -21.06 53.47 -140.50
C ASP A 366 -21.57 52.99 -141.86
N PHE A 367 -22.46 51.99 -141.91
CA PHE A 367 -23.18 51.61 -143.13
C PHE A 367 -24.09 52.74 -143.60
N LEU A 368 -24.79 53.43 -142.72
CA LEU A 368 -25.59 54.62 -143.07
C LEU A 368 -24.71 55.78 -143.52
N ARG A 369 -23.55 56.01 -142.87
CA ARG A 369 -22.55 56.97 -143.31
C ARG A 369 -21.96 56.59 -144.67
N TRP A 370 -21.68 55.32 -144.90
CA TRP A 370 -21.18 54.80 -146.17
C TRP A 370 -22.24 54.86 -147.27
N VAL A 371 -23.51 54.57 -146.98
CA VAL A 371 -24.64 54.74 -147.92
C VAL A 371 -24.87 56.23 -148.17
N SER A 372 -24.77 57.10 -147.17
CA SER A 372 -24.86 58.55 -147.38
C SER A 372 -23.66 59.08 -148.17
N ALA A 373 -22.44 58.55 -147.96
CA ALA A 373 -21.25 58.88 -148.74
C ALA A 373 -21.33 58.31 -150.17
N TRP A 374 -21.89 57.12 -150.36
CA TRP A 374 -22.14 56.49 -151.67
C TRP A 374 -23.27 57.21 -152.41
N CYS A 375 -24.32 57.67 -151.72
CA CYS A 375 -25.35 58.53 -152.28
C CYS A 375 -24.79 59.92 -152.65
N VAL A 376 -23.84 60.47 -151.88
CA VAL A 376 -23.14 61.72 -152.22
C VAL A 376 -22.19 61.53 -153.42
N LEU A 377 -21.54 60.37 -153.58
CA LEU A 377 -20.69 60.06 -154.73
C LEU A 377 -21.45 59.66 -156.01
N THR A 378 -22.73 59.29 -155.92
CA THR A 378 -23.57 58.94 -157.09
C THR A 378 -24.59 60.01 -157.50
N ALA A 379 -24.61 61.18 -156.86
CA ALA A 379 -25.44 62.32 -157.26
C ALA A 379 -24.64 63.37 -158.07
N ARG A 380 -24.67 63.23 -159.40
CA ARG A 380 -24.15 64.19 -160.39
C ARG A 380 -25.07 65.43 -160.47
N PRO A 381 -24.61 66.68 -160.30
CA PRO A 381 -25.40 67.87 -160.59
C PRO A 381 -25.03 68.50 -161.94
N ARG A 382 -26.03 68.94 -162.72
CA ARG A 382 -25.88 69.53 -164.06
C ARG A 382 -25.88 71.08 -163.98
N ARG A 383 -24.66 71.65 -164.03
CA ARG A 383 -24.13 72.91 -164.63
C ARG A 383 -25.03 74.16 -164.87
N LEU A 384 -24.47 75.35 -164.51
CA LEU A 384 -24.38 76.69 -165.21
C LEU A 384 -24.42 77.84 -164.16
N GLY A 385 -23.64 78.94 -164.12
CA GLY A 385 -22.55 79.54 -164.90
C GLY A 385 -22.22 80.98 -164.36
N MET A 386 -20.93 81.36 -164.40
CA MET A 386 -20.25 82.69 -164.49
C MET A 386 -20.44 83.91 -163.53
N GLU A 387 -19.26 84.35 -163.01
CA GLU A 387 -18.61 85.69 -162.81
C GLU A 387 -18.85 86.67 -161.62
N GLY A 388 -17.75 86.89 -160.84
CA GLY A 388 -17.08 88.09 -160.22
C GLY A 388 -17.85 89.28 -159.57
N PRO A 389 -17.21 90.29 -158.90
CA PRO A 389 -15.80 90.56 -158.45
C PRO A 389 -15.68 90.66 -156.88
N VAL A 390 -14.55 90.88 -156.17
CA VAL A 390 -13.14 91.32 -156.40
C VAL A 390 -12.19 90.25 -155.88
#